data_AF-A0A6A6N229-F1
#
_entry.id   AF-A0A6A6N229-F1
#
_cell.length_a   1.000
_cell.length_b   1.000
_cell.length_c   1.000
_cell.angle_alpha   90.00
_cell.angle_beta   90.00
_cell.angle_gamma   90.00
#
_symmetry.space_group_name_H-M   'P 1'
#
loop_
_entity.id
_entity.type
_entity.pdbx_description
1 polymer ?
#
loop_
_entity_poly.entity_id
_entity_poly.type
_entity_poly.pdbx_seq_one_letter_code
_entity_poly.pdbx_strand_id
1 'polypeptide(L)'
;MDKTGVEKPCRFGDQSTSDIIIRLRNCNGRPEIFYLHSSVLVNKSKFFADLLSNPDSGTCVELHCSAFNYDHHVNFLRLLYLPVDSLLDSLDSVKSTVGILEVSVAFSCEEITKSCIQYLEAVPWEDKEEEEILKMVSKLAVRFATSIGGSCPPFGDELKISAQEQVEYMLGEDEDMPLVRADDEVKSVVKVGLSKVFSSFEKQLSSLLLESDLISETAEAKILQSVADLQWMCNILPKLDLMKDFVINWADISGKVLGIIEDKKLDYVMWGLKLKMIEVTAKMRPLLDSKCNGDSSFPYKMDEDLCQSIEGAIVSLILALPSNDQANILADWMNADQVTYPDLSEAFEVWCYRTKSAKRRLVEDLDRVGSSSAFDLSL
;
A
#
# COMPACT_ATOMS: atom_id res chain seq x y z
N MET A 1 -19.93 -50.34 -27.94
CA MET A 1 -19.31 -49.37 -28.85
C MET A 1 -18.69 -48.30 -27.98
N ASP A 2 -17.37 -48.38 -27.90
CA ASP A 2 -16.50 -47.43 -27.23
C ASP A 2 -16.67 -46.04 -27.87
N LYS A 3 -17.09 -45.05 -27.09
CA LYS A 3 -17.07 -43.63 -27.46
C LYS A 3 -16.24 -42.88 -26.41
N THR A 4 -15.03 -43.37 -26.16
CA THR A 4 -13.93 -42.53 -25.69
C THR A 4 -13.48 -41.65 -26.87
N GLY A 5 -14.24 -40.60 -27.13
CA GLY A 5 -13.76 -39.51 -27.97
C GLY A 5 -12.60 -38.86 -27.25
N VAL A 6 -11.37 -39.21 -27.61
CA VAL A 6 -10.18 -38.47 -27.20
C VAL A 6 -10.36 -37.06 -27.75
N GLU A 7 -10.78 -36.12 -26.89
CA GLU A 7 -10.82 -34.70 -27.25
C GLU A 7 -9.45 -34.33 -27.80
N LYS A 8 -9.43 -33.79 -29.03
CA LYS A 8 -8.17 -33.34 -29.62
C LYS A 8 -7.59 -32.26 -28.68
N PRO A 9 -6.29 -32.33 -28.36
CA PRO A 9 -5.67 -31.32 -27.51
C PRO A 9 -5.82 -29.94 -28.16
N CYS A 10 -6.28 -28.96 -27.37
CA CYS A 10 -6.38 -27.57 -27.79
C CYS A 10 -5.01 -27.08 -28.27
N ARG A 11 -4.95 -26.39 -29.41
CA ARG A 11 -3.69 -25.85 -29.96
C ARG A 11 -3.74 -24.33 -29.98
N PHE A 12 -2.63 -23.71 -29.59
CA PHE A 12 -2.47 -22.27 -29.62
C PHE A 12 -2.67 -21.75 -31.06
N GLY A 13 -3.57 -20.79 -31.23
CA GLY A 13 -3.86 -20.17 -32.54
C GLY A 13 -4.80 -20.96 -33.46
N ASP A 14 -5.42 -22.05 -32.99
CA ASP A 14 -6.39 -22.81 -33.80
C ASP A 14 -7.72 -22.07 -33.93
N GLN A 15 -7.90 -21.37 -35.04
CA GLN A 15 -9.12 -20.61 -35.33
C GLN A 15 -10.40 -21.46 -35.41
N SER A 16 -10.28 -22.77 -35.64
CA SER A 16 -11.44 -23.64 -35.85
C SER A 16 -12.10 -24.07 -34.54
N THR A 17 -11.33 -24.11 -33.45
CA THR A 17 -11.78 -24.59 -32.14
C THR A 17 -11.75 -23.51 -31.05
N SER A 18 -11.09 -22.38 -31.30
CA SER A 18 -10.99 -21.26 -30.35
C SER A 18 -12.35 -20.59 -30.13
N ASP A 19 -12.67 -20.35 -28.87
CA ASP A 19 -13.91 -19.68 -28.41
C ASP A 19 -13.66 -18.26 -27.87
N ILE A 20 -12.39 -17.87 -27.73
CA ILE A 20 -12.00 -16.54 -27.26
C ILE A 20 -10.87 -15.94 -28.11
N ILE A 21 -10.93 -14.63 -28.27
CA ILE A 21 -9.92 -13.83 -28.96
C ILE A 21 -9.24 -12.92 -27.95
N ILE A 22 -7.91 -12.98 -27.88
CA ILE A 22 -7.10 -12.00 -27.14
C ILE A 22 -6.44 -11.06 -28.13
N ARG A 23 -6.59 -9.76 -27.88
CA ARG A 23 -5.93 -8.69 -28.63
C ARG A 23 -4.77 -8.14 -27.80
N LEU A 24 -3.56 -8.25 -28.34
CA LEU A 24 -2.35 -7.63 -27.78
C LEU A 24 -1.89 -6.50 -28.68
N ARG A 25 -1.32 -5.43 -28.12
CA ARG A 25 -0.75 -4.34 -28.91
C ARG A 25 0.75 -4.58 -29.13
N ASN A 26 1.16 -4.75 -30.38
CA ASN A 26 2.56 -4.97 -30.72
C ASN A 26 3.41 -3.70 -30.54
N CYS A 27 4.74 -3.83 -30.69
CA CYS A 27 5.70 -2.73 -30.53
C CYS A 27 5.45 -1.51 -31.45
N ASN A 28 4.72 -1.70 -32.56
CA ASN A 28 4.33 -0.64 -33.49
C ASN A 28 2.99 0.03 -33.12
N GLY A 29 2.42 -0.32 -31.96
CA GLY A 29 1.13 0.17 -31.51
C GLY A 29 -0.06 -0.48 -32.22
N ARG A 30 0.15 -1.51 -33.06
CA ARG A 30 -0.94 -2.18 -33.79
C ARG A 30 -1.48 -3.37 -33.00
N PRO A 31 -2.80 -3.55 -32.94
CA PRO A 31 -3.38 -4.73 -32.30
C PRO A 31 -3.15 -5.98 -33.15
N GLU A 32 -2.55 -7.01 -32.56
CA GLU A 32 -2.47 -8.38 -33.06
C GLU A 32 -3.48 -9.26 -32.33
N ILE A 33 -4.01 -10.25 -33.05
CA ILE A 33 -5.15 -11.06 -32.65
C ILE A 33 -4.69 -12.50 -32.45
N PHE A 34 -4.97 -13.05 -31.27
CA PHE A 34 -4.65 -14.41 -30.86
C PHE A 34 -5.94 -15.18 -30.61
N TYR A 35 -6.09 -16.33 -31.28
CA TYR A 35 -7.22 -17.25 -31.12
C TYR A 35 -6.88 -18.29 -30.06
N LEU A 36 -7.67 -18.32 -28.98
CA LEU A 36 -7.40 -19.10 -27.78
C LEU A 36 -8.66 -19.81 -27.28
N HIS A 37 -8.47 -20.66 -26.26
CA HIS A 37 -9.52 -21.46 -25.63
C HIS A 37 -9.74 -20.96 -24.20
N SER A 38 -10.96 -20.51 -23.90
CA SER A 38 -11.35 -20.01 -22.58
C SER A 38 -11.09 -21.05 -21.49
N SER A 39 -11.33 -22.34 -21.80
CA SER A 39 -11.07 -23.47 -20.91
C SER A 39 -9.61 -23.55 -20.46
N VAL A 40 -8.66 -23.32 -21.36
CA VAL A 40 -7.21 -23.33 -21.05
C VAL A 40 -6.85 -22.12 -20.19
N LEU A 41 -7.34 -20.94 -20.56
CA LEU A 41 -7.06 -19.69 -19.84
C LEU A 41 -7.60 -19.72 -18.41
N VAL A 42 -8.88 -20.05 -18.23
CA VAL A 42 -9.57 -20.12 -16.94
C VAL A 42 -8.96 -21.18 -16.03
N ASN A 43 -8.56 -22.34 -16.59
CA ASN A 43 -7.96 -23.41 -15.81
C ASN A 43 -6.58 -23.02 -15.25
N LYS A 44 -5.75 -22.37 -16.06
CA LYS A 44 -4.35 -22.08 -15.71
C LYS A 44 -4.10 -20.72 -15.06
N SER A 45 -5.06 -19.80 -15.12
CA SER A 45 -4.87 -18.42 -14.64
C SER A 45 -6.12 -17.90 -13.94
N LYS A 46 -5.95 -17.52 -12.68
CA LYS A 46 -7.01 -16.92 -11.88
C LYS A 46 -7.47 -15.57 -12.46
N PHE A 47 -6.55 -14.78 -13.01
CA PHE A 47 -6.89 -13.54 -13.69
C PHE A 47 -7.89 -13.77 -14.83
N PHE A 48 -7.66 -14.77 -15.69
CA PHE A 48 -8.59 -15.07 -16.77
C PHE A 48 -9.88 -15.72 -16.26
N ALA A 49 -9.82 -16.53 -15.19
CA ALA A 49 -11.00 -17.04 -14.53
C ALA A 49 -11.92 -15.91 -14.04
N ASP A 50 -11.36 -14.92 -13.35
CA ASP A 50 -12.09 -13.77 -12.85
C ASP A 50 -12.60 -12.89 -14.00
N LEU A 51 -11.76 -12.62 -15.00
CA LEU A 51 -12.09 -11.80 -16.16
C LEU A 51 -13.25 -12.37 -16.99
N LEU A 52 -13.26 -13.69 -17.20
CA LEU A 52 -14.25 -14.40 -18.03
C LEU A 52 -15.48 -14.88 -17.25
N SER A 53 -15.46 -14.75 -15.92
CA SER A 53 -16.65 -15.00 -15.09
C SER A 53 -17.73 -13.94 -15.27
N ASN A 54 -17.38 -12.75 -15.80
CA ASN A 54 -18.31 -11.65 -16.01
C ASN A 54 -19.10 -11.85 -17.32
N PRO A 55 -20.44 -11.93 -17.30
CA PRO A 55 -21.25 -12.12 -18.51
C PRO A 55 -21.10 -11.01 -19.56
N ASP A 56 -20.60 -9.84 -19.18
CA ASP A 56 -20.32 -8.73 -20.11
C ASP A 56 -18.96 -8.87 -20.83
N SER A 57 -18.12 -9.84 -20.46
CA SER A 57 -16.88 -10.13 -21.18
C SER A 57 -17.23 -10.77 -22.52
N GLY A 58 -17.25 -9.97 -23.59
CA GLY A 58 -17.43 -10.50 -24.94
C GLY A 58 -16.35 -11.53 -25.30
N THR A 59 -16.52 -12.20 -26.44
CA THR A 59 -15.56 -13.17 -26.99
C THR A 59 -14.22 -12.55 -27.42
N CYS A 60 -14.01 -11.25 -27.22
CA CYS A 60 -12.78 -10.52 -27.53
C CYS A 60 -12.32 -9.71 -26.32
N VAL A 61 -11.13 -10.02 -25.80
CA VAL A 61 -10.50 -9.36 -24.66
C VAL A 61 -9.26 -8.60 -25.15
N GLU A 62 -9.12 -7.33 -24.73
CA GLU A 62 -7.92 -6.53 -25.01
C GLU A 62 -7.02 -6.50 -23.78
N LEU A 63 -5.79 -7.01 -23.91
CA LEU A 63 -4.78 -6.91 -22.86
C LEU A 63 -3.81 -5.79 -23.22
N HIS A 64 -3.55 -4.92 -22.26
CA HIS A 64 -2.64 -3.80 -22.42
C HIS A 64 -1.22 -4.24 -22.08
N CYS A 65 -0.34 -4.20 -23.07
CA CYS A 65 1.09 -4.46 -22.95
C CYS A 65 1.89 -3.25 -23.47
N SER A 66 3.08 -3.04 -22.92
CA SER A 66 4.05 -2.09 -23.45
C SER A 66 4.82 -2.71 -24.62
N ALA A 67 5.49 -1.88 -25.43
CA ALA A 67 6.32 -2.39 -26.52
C ALA A 67 7.44 -3.34 -26.03
N PHE A 68 7.86 -3.21 -24.77
CA PHE A 68 8.98 -3.96 -24.19
C PHE A 68 8.57 -5.29 -23.55
N ASN A 69 7.29 -5.48 -23.22
CA ASN A 69 6.80 -6.73 -22.63
C ASN A 69 5.89 -7.53 -23.56
N TYR A 70 5.71 -7.09 -24.81
CA TYR A 70 4.90 -7.77 -25.81
C TYR A 70 5.31 -9.23 -26.02
N ASP A 71 6.59 -9.48 -26.29
CA ASP A 71 7.09 -10.82 -26.56
C ASP A 71 6.93 -11.74 -25.34
N HIS A 72 7.09 -11.20 -24.13
CA HIS A 72 6.85 -11.94 -22.89
C HIS A 72 5.38 -12.34 -22.73
N HIS A 73 4.42 -11.48 -23.15
CA HIS A 73 3.00 -11.84 -23.15
C HIS A 73 2.69 -12.92 -24.19
N VAL A 74 3.25 -12.81 -25.40
CA VAL A 74 3.06 -13.84 -26.44
C VAL A 74 3.65 -15.17 -25.99
N ASN A 75 4.86 -15.18 -25.44
CA ASN A 75 5.51 -16.38 -24.92
C ASN A 75 4.70 -16.98 -23.76
N PHE A 76 4.26 -16.16 -22.80
CA PHE A 76 3.36 -16.60 -21.74
C PHE A 76 2.09 -17.30 -22.29
N LEU A 77 1.40 -16.69 -23.26
CA LEU A 77 0.19 -17.29 -23.85
C LEU A 77 0.49 -18.61 -24.57
N ARG A 78 1.69 -18.79 -25.14
CA ARG A 78 2.14 -20.07 -25.73
C ARG A 78 2.38 -21.12 -24.64
N LEU A 79 3.02 -20.74 -23.54
CA LEU A 79 3.31 -21.64 -22.42
C LEU A 79 2.04 -22.21 -21.77
N LEU A 80 0.93 -21.48 -21.80
CA LEU A 80 -0.37 -22.00 -21.30
C LEU A 80 -0.82 -23.28 -22.01
N TYR A 81 -0.38 -23.50 -23.25
CA TYR A 81 -0.73 -24.69 -24.05
C TYR A 81 0.26 -25.83 -23.90
N LEU A 82 1.37 -25.64 -23.19
CA LEU A 82 2.33 -26.70 -22.96
C LEU A 82 1.92 -27.57 -21.75
N PRO A 83 2.22 -28.88 -21.79
CA PRO A 83 2.22 -29.72 -20.60
C PRO A 83 3.22 -29.19 -19.57
N VAL A 84 2.89 -29.37 -18.28
CA VAL A 84 3.72 -28.95 -17.14
C VAL A 84 5.17 -29.41 -17.30
N ASP A 85 5.37 -30.67 -17.69
CA ASP A 85 6.68 -31.30 -17.83
C ASP A 85 7.55 -30.68 -18.95
N SER A 86 6.94 -29.94 -19.88
CA SER A 86 7.63 -29.29 -21.01
C SER A 86 7.85 -27.79 -20.79
N LEU A 87 7.33 -27.21 -19.70
CA LEU A 87 7.46 -25.76 -19.44
C LEU A 87 8.92 -25.37 -19.22
N LEU A 88 9.64 -26.10 -18.38
CA LEU A 88 11.01 -25.75 -18.01
C LEU A 88 11.96 -25.82 -19.22
N ASP A 89 11.79 -26.84 -20.08
CA ASP A 89 12.58 -27.02 -21.30
C ASP A 89 12.35 -25.92 -22.35
N SER A 90 11.24 -25.18 -22.25
CA SER A 90 10.87 -24.11 -23.18
C SER A 90 11.41 -22.73 -22.78
N LEU A 91 11.99 -22.60 -21.58
CA LEU A 91 12.64 -21.39 -21.10
C LEU A 91 14.11 -21.37 -21.57
N ASP A 92 14.50 -20.31 -22.26
CA ASP A 92 15.74 -20.28 -23.07
C ASP A 92 16.79 -19.26 -22.61
N SER A 93 16.39 -18.23 -21.87
CA SER A 93 17.27 -17.17 -21.38
C SER A 93 16.75 -16.55 -20.09
N VAL A 94 17.66 -16.01 -19.27
CA VAL A 94 17.31 -15.31 -18.03
C VAL A 94 16.39 -14.13 -18.33
N LYS A 95 16.75 -13.28 -19.30
CA LYS A 95 15.96 -12.11 -19.70
C LYS A 95 14.51 -12.45 -20.09
N SER A 96 14.32 -13.43 -20.98
CA SER A 96 12.99 -13.87 -21.41
C SER A 96 12.21 -14.44 -20.22
N THR A 97 12.88 -15.24 -19.37
CA THR A 97 12.26 -15.86 -18.20
C THR A 97 11.85 -14.85 -17.14
N VAL A 98 12.66 -13.82 -16.87
CA VAL A 98 12.32 -12.70 -15.98
C VAL A 98 11.09 -11.96 -16.49
N GLY A 99 11.02 -11.71 -17.80
CA GLY A 99 9.86 -11.11 -18.45
C GLY A 99 8.59 -11.95 -18.35
N ILE A 100 8.70 -13.26 -18.62
CA ILE A 100 7.59 -14.21 -18.50
C ILE A 100 7.14 -14.34 -17.04
N LEU A 101 8.08 -14.33 -16.09
CA LEU A 101 7.79 -14.36 -14.66
C LEU A 101 6.92 -13.17 -14.27
N GLU A 102 7.28 -11.94 -14.68
CA GLU A 102 6.47 -10.74 -14.41
C GLU A 102 5.04 -10.87 -14.97
N VAL A 103 4.89 -11.39 -16.19
CA VAL A 103 3.58 -11.62 -16.82
C VAL A 103 2.79 -12.71 -16.08
N SER A 104 3.44 -13.82 -15.70
CA SER A 104 2.80 -14.95 -15.01
C SER A 104 2.25 -14.56 -13.64
N VAL A 105 2.98 -13.73 -12.89
CA VAL A 105 2.54 -13.18 -11.62
C VAL A 105 1.36 -12.22 -11.82
N ALA A 106 1.45 -11.32 -12.80
CA ALA A 106 0.36 -10.39 -13.13
C ALA A 106 -0.94 -11.09 -13.53
N PHE A 107 -0.84 -12.25 -14.18
CA PHE A 107 -2.00 -13.09 -14.54
C PHE A 107 -2.28 -14.22 -13.55
N SER A 108 -1.62 -14.24 -12.40
CA SER A 108 -1.84 -15.25 -11.35
C SER A 108 -1.82 -16.69 -11.88
N CYS A 109 -0.77 -17.03 -12.63
CA CYS A 109 -0.55 -18.36 -13.20
C CYS A 109 0.59 -19.07 -12.45
N GLU A 110 0.23 -19.78 -11.38
CA GLU A 110 1.18 -20.40 -10.43
C GLU A 110 2.11 -21.41 -11.10
N GLU A 111 1.60 -22.19 -12.07
CA GLU A 111 2.36 -23.22 -12.77
C GLU A 111 3.57 -22.62 -13.53
N ILE A 112 3.32 -21.59 -14.33
CA ILE A 112 4.38 -20.90 -15.10
C ILE A 112 5.29 -20.10 -14.15
N THR A 113 4.73 -19.42 -13.15
CA THR A 113 5.52 -18.70 -12.14
C THR A 113 6.54 -19.63 -11.48
N LYS A 114 6.10 -20.82 -11.06
CA LYS A 114 6.98 -21.83 -10.46
C LYS A 114 8.06 -22.31 -11.42
N SER A 115 7.72 -22.62 -12.68
CA SER A 115 8.71 -23.05 -13.68
C SER A 115 9.74 -21.96 -13.96
N CYS A 116 9.34 -20.69 -14.04
CA CYS A 116 10.26 -19.57 -14.20
C CYS A 116 11.22 -19.44 -13.02
N ILE A 117 10.72 -19.53 -11.77
CA ILE A 117 11.57 -19.48 -10.57
C ILE A 117 12.57 -20.65 -10.58
N GLN A 118 12.12 -21.87 -10.85
CA GLN A 118 13.00 -23.05 -10.91
C GLN A 118 14.09 -22.91 -11.98
N TYR A 119 13.77 -22.34 -13.14
CA TYR A 119 14.76 -22.06 -14.16
C TYR A 119 15.79 -21.03 -13.67
N LEU A 120 15.33 -19.90 -13.11
CA LEU A 120 16.21 -18.83 -12.63
C LEU A 120 17.13 -19.30 -11.49
N GLU A 121 16.65 -20.17 -10.59
CA GLU A 121 17.45 -20.77 -9.51
C GLU A 121 18.51 -21.77 -10.02
N ALA A 122 18.29 -22.39 -11.19
CA ALA A 122 19.14 -23.44 -11.72
C ALA A 122 20.27 -22.93 -12.62
N VAL A 123 20.14 -21.72 -13.18
CA VAL A 123 21.11 -21.13 -14.10
C VAL A 123 22.01 -20.11 -13.39
N PRO A 124 23.31 -20.05 -13.69
CA PRO A 124 24.15 -18.95 -13.21
C PRO A 124 23.77 -17.65 -13.91
N TRP A 125 23.86 -16.52 -13.20
CA TRP A 125 23.55 -15.20 -13.75
C TRP A 125 24.83 -14.42 -14.05
N GLU A 126 24.85 -13.71 -15.18
CA GLU A 126 25.83 -12.66 -15.43
C GLU A 126 25.46 -11.38 -14.64
N ASP A 127 26.43 -10.49 -14.38
CA ASP A 127 26.19 -9.24 -13.65
C ASP A 127 24.99 -8.45 -14.19
N LYS A 128 24.85 -8.35 -15.52
CA LYS A 128 23.72 -7.65 -16.16
C LYS A 128 22.37 -8.34 -15.93
N GLU A 129 22.37 -9.66 -15.89
CA GLU A 129 21.17 -10.45 -15.64
C GLU A 129 20.77 -10.36 -14.17
N GLU A 130 21.74 -10.34 -13.26
CA GLU A 130 21.53 -10.06 -11.85
C GLU A 130 20.87 -8.69 -11.65
N GLU A 131 21.33 -7.64 -12.34
CA GLU A 131 20.69 -6.33 -12.32
C GLU A 131 19.23 -6.38 -12.82
N GLU A 132 18.94 -7.12 -13.90
CA GLU A 132 17.58 -7.29 -14.42
C GLU A 132 16.66 -8.04 -13.42
N ILE A 133 17.19 -9.07 -12.77
CA ILE A 133 16.49 -9.84 -11.73
C ILE A 133 16.19 -8.93 -10.53
N LEU A 134 17.18 -8.19 -10.04
CA LEU A 134 17.02 -7.28 -8.89
C LEU A 134 15.95 -6.22 -9.14
N LYS A 135 15.93 -5.64 -10.35
CA LYS A 135 14.87 -4.69 -10.75
C LYS A 135 13.50 -5.33 -10.76
N MET A 136 13.37 -6.54 -11.32
CA MET A 136 12.11 -7.26 -11.37
C MET A 136 11.63 -7.64 -9.95
N VAL A 137 12.50 -8.18 -9.10
CA VAL A 137 12.19 -8.51 -7.70
C VAL A 137 11.77 -7.26 -6.94
N SER A 138 12.45 -6.12 -7.15
CA SER A 138 12.07 -4.84 -6.56
C SER A 138 10.66 -4.42 -6.98
N LYS A 139 10.34 -4.48 -8.28
CA LYS A 139 9.00 -4.16 -8.79
C LYS A 139 7.93 -5.08 -8.19
N LEU A 140 8.19 -6.38 -8.14
CA LEU A 140 7.24 -7.35 -7.56
C LEU A 140 7.03 -7.12 -6.07
N ALA A 141 8.11 -6.95 -5.30
CA ALA A 141 8.03 -6.70 -3.87
C ALA A 141 7.22 -5.44 -3.56
N VAL A 142 7.44 -4.34 -4.29
CA VAL A 142 6.61 -3.13 -4.15
C VAL A 142 5.14 -3.41 -4.46
N ARG A 143 4.82 -4.17 -5.52
CA ARG A 143 3.42 -4.51 -5.84
C ARG A 143 2.74 -5.32 -4.75
N PHE A 144 3.44 -6.24 -4.09
CA PHE A 144 2.91 -7.02 -2.97
C PHE A 144 2.80 -6.17 -1.70
N ALA A 145 3.84 -5.42 -1.36
CA ALA A 145 3.89 -4.53 -0.20
C ALA A 145 2.76 -3.47 -0.19
N THR A 146 2.32 -3.06 -1.39
CA THR A 146 1.28 -2.03 -1.59
C THR A 146 -0.07 -2.61 -1.99
N SER A 147 -0.19 -3.95 -2.03
CA SER A 147 -1.42 -4.66 -2.40
C SER A 147 -1.95 -4.32 -3.80
N ILE A 148 -1.08 -3.91 -4.73
CA ILE A 148 -1.41 -3.77 -6.16
C ILE A 148 -1.69 -5.15 -6.77
N GLY A 149 -0.94 -6.18 -6.36
CA GLY A 149 -1.00 -7.54 -6.92
C GLY A 149 -2.26 -8.35 -6.60
N GLY A 150 -3.24 -7.77 -5.89
CA GLY A 150 -4.39 -8.49 -5.38
C GLY A 150 -4.06 -9.31 -4.12
N SER A 151 -5.08 -9.93 -3.52
CA SER A 151 -4.89 -10.87 -2.40
C SER A 151 -4.18 -12.13 -2.90
N CYS A 152 -3.15 -12.59 -2.20
CA CYS A 152 -2.47 -13.86 -2.48
C CYS A 152 -2.79 -14.89 -1.38
N PRO A 153 -3.88 -15.66 -1.49
CA PRO A 153 -4.10 -16.83 -0.64
C PRO A 153 -3.06 -17.92 -0.92
N PRO A 154 -2.60 -18.69 0.09
CA PRO A 154 -3.06 -18.70 1.48
C PRO A 154 -2.40 -17.64 2.38
N PHE A 155 -1.33 -16.98 1.91
CA PHE A 155 -0.44 -16.18 2.75
C PHE A 155 -1.03 -14.84 3.23
N GLY A 156 -2.04 -14.31 2.56
CA GLY A 156 -2.79 -13.14 3.02
C GLY A 156 -1.88 -11.95 3.34
N ASP A 157 -1.94 -11.46 4.59
CA ASP A 157 -1.17 -10.30 5.07
C ASP A 157 0.31 -10.62 5.36
N GLU A 158 0.69 -11.90 5.57
CA GLU A 158 2.09 -12.29 5.84
C GLU A 158 2.98 -11.97 4.64
N LEU A 159 2.51 -12.28 3.43
CA LEU A 159 3.25 -11.98 2.19
C LEU A 159 3.49 -10.47 2.02
N LYS A 160 2.50 -9.65 2.40
CA LYS A 160 2.62 -8.20 2.33
C LYS A 160 3.69 -7.69 3.28
N ILE A 161 3.71 -8.18 4.53
CA ILE A 161 4.71 -7.81 5.53
C ILE A 161 6.10 -8.23 5.06
N SER A 162 6.29 -9.47 4.61
CA SER A 162 7.59 -9.92 4.08
C SER A 162 8.02 -9.11 2.86
N ALA A 163 7.08 -8.70 2.00
CA ALA A 163 7.40 -7.83 0.87
C ALA A 163 7.79 -6.40 1.32
N GLN A 164 7.18 -5.87 2.38
CA GLN A 164 7.56 -4.58 2.98
C GLN A 164 8.99 -4.64 3.55
N GLU A 165 9.32 -5.70 4.29
CA GLU A 165 10.66 -5.95 4.83
C GLU A 165 11.70 -6.10 3.70
N GLN A 166 11.35 -6.84 2.65
CA GLN A 166 12.22 -7.03 1.50
C GLN A 166 12.52 -5.70 0.79
N VAL A 167 11.51 -4.84 0.60
CA VAL A 167 11.72 -3.49 0.02
C VAL A 167 12.57 -2.62 0.93
N GLU A 168 12.35 -2.66 2.25
CA GLU A 168 13.19 -1.92 3.19
C GLU A 168 14.65 -2.38 3.16
N TYR A 169 14.88 -3.69 3.05
CA TYR A 169 16.21 -4.29 2.89
C TYR A 169 16.87 -3.87 1.57
N MET A 170 16.16 -3.97 0.45
CA MET A 170 16.68 -3.55 -0.87
C MET A 170 17.00 -2.05 -0.94
N LEU A 171 16.35 -1.24 -0.09
CA LEU A 171 16.60 0.19 0.05
C LEU A 171 17.43 0.53 1.30
N GLY A 172 18.00 -0.46 2.01
CA GLY A 172 18.78 -0.30 3.25
C GLY A 172 20.02 0.59 3.09
N GLU A 173 20.68 0.97 4.18
CA GLU A 173 21.73 2.00 4.20
C GLU A 173 23.05 1.64 3.48
N ASP A 174 23.23 0.39 3.06
CA ASP A 174 24.43 0.02 2.29
C ASP A 174 24.47 0.75 0.95
N GLU A 175 25.62 1.41 0.70
CA GLU A 175 25.98 2.16 -0.51
C GLU A 175 25.98 1.28 -1.80
N ASP A 176 25.84 -0.04 -1.66
CA ASP A 176 26.06 -1.01 -2.74
C ASP A 176 24.83 -1.31 -3.63
N MET A 177 23.67 -0.68 -3.39
CA MET A 177 22.47 -0.85 -4.25
C MET A 177 21.94 0.45 -4.90
N PRO A 178 22.78 1.25 -5.61
CA PRO A 178 22.34 2.47 -6.28
C PRO A 178 21.38 2.19 -7.45
N LEU A 179 21.45 0.99 -8.04
CA LEU A 179 20.67 0.62 -9.22
C LEU A 179 19.16 0.64 -8.98
N VAL A 180 18.70 0.10 -7.85
CA VAL A 180 17.27 0.06 -7.51
C VAL A 180 16.74 1.47 -7.22
N ARG A 181 17.54 2.31 -6.54
CA ARG A 181 17.15 3.69 -6.19
C ARG A 181 17.11 4.62 -7.40
N ALA A 182 17.91 4.35 -8.42
CA ALA A 182 17.96 5.14 -9.65
C ALA A 182 16.96 4.66 -10.73
N ASP A 183 16.40 3.46 -10.60
CA ASP A 183 15.57 2.86 -11.65
C ASP A 183 14.17 3.53 -11.75
N ASP A 184 13.89 4.08 -12.93
CA ASP A 184 12.63 4.80 -13.19
C ASP A 184 11.41 3.88 -13.24
N GLU A 185 11.55 2.61 -13.61
CA GLU A 185 10.44 1.66 -13.59
C GLU A 185 10.07 1.29 -12.14
N VAL A 186 11.06 1.06 -11.29
CA VAL A 186 10.85 0.83 -9.85
C VAL A 186 10.14 2.04 -9.22
N LYS A 187 10.64 3.26 -9.48
CA LYS A 187 9.99 4.50 -9.00
C LYS A 187 8.55 4.63 -9.49
N SER A 188 8.29 4.30 -10.76
CA SER A 188 6.94 4.33 -11.34
C SER A 188 6.00 3.37 -10.60
N VAL A 189 6.45 2.14 -10.33
CA VAL A 189 5.66 1.16 -9.56
C VAL A 189 5.40 1.65 -8.13
N VAL A 190 6.39 2.27 -7.47
CA VAL A 190 6.22 2.88 -6.14
C VAL A 190 5.19 4.00 -6.15
N LYS A 191 5.18 4.87 -7.17
CA LYS A 191 4.16 5.93 -7.33
C LYS A 191 2.75 5.38 -7.50
N VAL A 192 2.60 4.31 -8.29
CA VAL A 192 1.31 3.61 -8.43
C VAL A 192 0.89 3.00 -7.08
N GLY A 193 1.83 2.41 -6.34
CA GLY A 193 1.61 1.84 -5.01
C GLY A 193 1.16 2.90 -4.02
N LEU A 194 1.82 4.05 -4.02
CA LEU A 194 1.49 5.21 -3.20
C LEU A 194 0.05 5.69 -3.46
N SER A 195 -0.29 5.89 -4.74
CA SER A 195 -1.63 6.30 -5.15
C SER A 195 -2.69 5.28 -4.72
N LYS A 196 -2.36 3.98 -4.80
CA LYS A 196 -3.24 2.89 -4.38
C LYS A 196 -3.46 2.87 -2.86
N VAL A 197 -2.41 3.07 -2.06
CA VAL A 197 -2.49 3.13 -0.59
C VAL A 197 -3.36 4.32 -0.18
N PHE A 198 -3.13 5.51 -0.74
CA PHE A 198 -3.97 6.68 -0.46
C PHE A 198 -5.43 6.50 -0.87
N SER A 199 -5.69 5.98 -2.08
CA SER A 199 -7.05 5.70 -2.54
C SER A 199 -7.76 4.65 -1.67
N SER A 200 -7.03 3.62 -1.22
CA SER A 200 -7.56 2.62 -0.29
C SER A 200 -7.92 3.24 1.06
N PHE A 201 -7.02 4.05 1.61
CA PHE A 201 -7.23 4.76 2.87
C PHE A 201 -8.45 5.69 2.81
N GLU A 202 -8.53 6.53 1.77
CA GLU A 202 -9.67 7.44 1.54
C GLU A 202 -10.99 6.66 1.42
N LYS A 203 -11.00 5.57 0.64
CA LYS A 203 -12.19 4.74 0.45
C LYS A 203 -12.66 4.12 1.76
N GLN A 204 -11.73 3.58 2.56
CA GLN A 204 -12.06 2.96 3.84
C GLN A 204 -12.56 3.98 4.86
N LEU A 205 -11.94 5.16 4.92
CA LEU A 205 -12.45 6.26 5.75
C LEU A 205 -13.83 6.71 5.32
N SER A 206 -14.06 6.85 4.01
CA SER A 206 -15.37 7.27 3.48
C SER A 206 -16.47 6.25 3.80
N SER A 207 -16.14 4.94 3.79
CA SER A 207 -17.11 3.90 4.14
C SER A 207 -17.54 3.93 5.61
N LEU A 208 -16.70 4.43 6.54
CA LEU A 208 -17.07 4.53 7.95
C LEU A 208 -18.28 5.44 8.20
N LEU A 209 -18.41 6.51 7.42
CA LEU A 209 -19.53 7.45 7.58
C LEU A 209 -20.85 6.85 7.06
N LEU A 210 -20.78 5.90 6.13
CA LEU A 210 -21.94 5.29 5.49
C LEU A 210 -22.52 4.10 6.26
N GLU A 211 -21.74 3.43 7.12
CA GLU A 211 -22.22 2.30 7.91
C GLU A 211 -23.10 2.77 9.09
N SER A 212 -24.35 2.31 9.17
CA SER A 212 -25.34 2.76 10.17
C SER A 212 -25.17 2.16 11.56
N ASP A 213 -24.53 1.00 11.66
CA ASP A 213 -24.29 0.29 12.91
C ASP A 213 -22.89 0.58 13.46
N LEU A 214 -22.71 0.38 14.77
CA LEU A 214 -21.44 0.53 15.48
C LEU A 214 -20.29 -0.07 14.66
N ILE A 215 -19.26 0.75 14.42
CA ILE A 215 -18.08 0.45 13.60
C ILE A 215 -17.60 -0.98 13.88
N SER A 216 -17.63 -1.83 12.86
CA SER A 216 -17.12 -3.19 12.99
C SER A 216 -15.63 -3.14 13.32
N GLU A 217 -15.17 -3.94 14.29
CA GLU A 217 -13.73 -4.14 14.58
C GLU A 217 -12.92 -4.42 13.31
N THR A 218 -13.56 -5.04 12.30
CA THR A 218 -12.96 -5.31 10.99
C THR A 218 -12.76 -4.05 10.13
N ALA A 219 -13.65 -3.07 10.22
CA ALA A 219 -13.52 -1.81 9.49
C ALA A 219 -12.39 -0.94 10.09
N GLU A 220 -12.31 -0.89 11.43
CA GLU A 220 -11.23 -0.20 12.13
C GLU A 220 -9.85 -0.83 11.81
N ALA A 221 -9.74 -2.16 11.88
CA ALA A 221 -8.49 -2.87 11.58
C ALA A 221 -7.96 -2.57 10.16
N LYS A 222 -8.85 -2.50 9.16
CA LYS A 222 -8.47 -2.16 7.77
C LYS A 222 -7.89 -0.76 7.65
N ILE A 223 -8.49 0.20 8.35
CA ILE A 223 -8.05 1.60 8.32
C ILE A 223 -6.72 1.73 9.05
N LEU A 224 -6.59 1.11 10.22
CA LEU A 224 -5.31 1.07 10.95
C LEU A 224 -4.20 0.41 10.13
N GLN A 225 -4.53 -0.58 9.30
CA GLN A 225 -3.59 -1.18 8.35
C GLN A 225 -3.22 -0.21 7.23
N SER A 226 -4.19 0.50 6.65
CA SER A 226 -3.89 1.52 5.62
C SER A 226 -3.03 2.66 6.15
N VAL A 227 -3.20 3.04 7.42
CA VAL A 227 -2.31 4.02 8.08
C VAL A 227 -0.91 3.44 8.31
N ALA A 228 -0.78 2.18 8.71
CA ALA A 228 0.52 1.51 8.80
C ALA A 228 1.23 1.45 7.42
N ASP A 229 0.48 1.23 6.35
CA ASP A 229 1.03 1.26 4.98
C ASP A 229 1.53 2.66 4.60
N LEU A 230 0.83 3.72 5.00
CA LEU A 230 1.29 5.11 4.83
C LEU A 230 2.55 5.39 5.65
N GLN A 231 2.64 4.90 6.89
CA GLN A 231 3.83 5.03 7.73
C GLN A 231 5.04 4.30 7.13
N TRP A 232 4.83 3.14 6.52
CA TRP A 232 5.84 2.39 5.80
C TRP A 232 6.28 3.12 4.53
N MET A 233 5.35 3.71 3.77
CA MET A 233 5.71 4.57 2.62
C MET A 233 6.64 5.73 3.02
N CYS A 234 6.42 6.35 4.18
CA CYS A 234 7.32 7.39 4.69
C CYS A 234 8.76 6.90 4.93
N ASN A 235 9.00 5.59 5.14
CA ASN A 235 10.35 5.03 5.27
C ASN A 235 11.06 4.92 3.92
N ILE A 236 10.34 4.54 2.86
CA ILE A 236 10.93 4.16 1.58
C ILE A 236 11.02 5.33 0.58
N LEU A 237 10.05 6.25 0.61
CA LEU A 237 9.96 7.34 -0.37
C LEU A 237 11.13 8.34 -0.31
N PRO A 238 11.70 8.71 0.86
CA PRO A 238 12.89 9.56 0.90
C PRO A 238 14.08 8.95 0.16
N LYS A 239 14.24 7.63 0.26
CA LYS A 239 15.33 6.84 -0.33
C LYS A 239 15.24 6.75 -1.85
N LEU A 240 14.05 6.95 -2.40
CA LEU A 240 13.75 6.94 -3.84
C LEU A 240 13.56 8.34 -4.43
N ASP A 241 13.68 9.38 -3.62
CA ASP A 241 13.41 10.77 -3.99
C ASP A 241 11.95 11.02 -4.44
N LEU A 242 11.00 10.35 -3.78
CA LEU A 242 9.57 10.37 -4.13
C LEU A 242 8.69 11.09 -3.10
N MET A 243 9.29 11.84 -2.17
CA MET A 243 8.52 12.58 -1.14
C MET A 243 7.56 13.61 -1.74
N LYS A 244 7.88 14.18 -2.90
CA LYS A 244 6.98 15.07 -3.64
C LYS A 244 5.65 14.38 -3.99
N ASP A 245 5.71 13.14 -4.46
CA ASP A 245 4.51 12.39 -4.85
C ASP A 245 3.62 12.11 -3.62
N PHE A 246 4.22 11.90 -2.43
CA PHE A 246 3.48 11.77 -1.17
C PHE A 246 2.74 13.06 -0.81
N VAL A 247 3.43 14.20 -0.84
CA VAL A 247 2.84 15.50 -0.50
C VAL A 247 1.65 15.79 -1.41
N ILE A 248 1.76 15.52 -2.70
CA ILE A 248 0.68 15.73 -3.67
C ILE A 248 -0.54 14.87 -3.30
N ASN A 249 -0.36 13.55 -3.13
CA ASN A 249 -1.47 12.67 -2.80
C ASN A 249 -2.09 12.99 -1.42
N TRP A 250 -1.28 13.34 -0.43
CA TRP A 250 -1.76 13.76 0.89
C TRP A 250 -2.59 15.04 0.80
N ALA A 251 -2.08 16.05 0.09
CA ALA A 251 -2.80 17.31 -0.11
C ALA A 251 -4.16 17.07 -0.78
N ASP A 252 -4.23 16.17 -1.76
CA ASP A 252 -5.46 15.83 -2.49
C ASP A 252 -6.56 15.22 -1.59
N ILE A 253 -6.18 14.46 -0.56
CA ILE A 253 -7.14 13.77 0.31
C ILE A 253 -7.31 14.42 1.70
N SER A 254 -6.37 15.23 2.16
CA SER A 254 -6.30 15.73 3.55
C SER A 254 -7.55 16.49 3.99
N GLY A 255 -8.14 17.31 3.11
CA GLY A 255 -9.39 18.02 3.42
C GLY A 255 -10.58 17.09 3.67
N LYS A 256 -10.68 15.99 2.91
CA LYS A 256 -11.72 14.97 3.13
C LYS A 256 -11.47 14.19 4.41
N VAL A 257 -10.21 13.80 4.64
CA VAL A 257 -9.78 13.10 5.85
C VAL A 257 -10.13 13.93 7.09
N LEU A 258 -9.79 15.22 7.09
CA LEU A 258 -10.11 16.14 8.18
C LEU A 258 -11.62 16.21 8.44
N GLY A 259 -12.41 16.41 7.39
CA GLY A 259 -13.87 16.46 7.51
C GLY A 259 -14.50 15.16 8.06
N ILE A 260 -13.90 14.00 7.76
CA ILE A 260 -14.35 12.71 8.33
C ILE A 260 -13.96 12.60 9.80
N ILE A 261 -12.72 12.96 10.15
CA ILE A 261 -12.19 12.84 11.53
C ILE A 261 -12.92 13.77 12.52
N GLU A 262 -13.37 14.94 12.04
CA GLU A 262 -14.16 15.91 12.82
C GLU A 262 -15.65 15.52 12.96
N ASP A 263 -16.08 14.41 12.34
CA ASP A 263 -17.45 13.94 12.47
C ASP A 263 -17.74 13.46 13.90
N LYS A 264 -18.78 14.04 14.50
CA LYS A 264 -19.23 13.76 15.89
C LYS A 264 -19.53 12.29 16.14
N LYS A 265 -19.86 11.51 15.10
CA LYS A 265 -20.09 10.06 15.19
C LYS A 265 -18.79 9.30 15.51
N LEU A 266 -17.64 9.84 15.12
CA LEU A 266 -16.32 9.23 15.30
C LEU A 266 -15.58 9.73 16.56
N ASP A 267 -16.14 10.71 17.28
CA ASP A 267 -15.54 11.31 18.48
C ASP A 267 -15.21 10.31 19.59
N TYR A 268 -16.05 9.27 19.76
CA TYR A 268 -15.89 8.29 20.83
C TYR A 268 -15.16 7.01 20.40
N VAL A 269 -15.17 6.67 19.11
CA VAL A 269 -14.82 5.31 18.64
C VAL A 269 -13.43 5.23 17.99
N MET A 270 -12.86 6.34 17.49
CA MET A 270 -11.70 6.29 16.59
C MET A 270 -10.43 6.96 17.13
N TRP A 271 -10.15 6.81 18.42
CA TRP A 271 -8.97 7.40 19.04
C TRP A 271 -7.65 6.81 18.53
N GLY A 272 -7.57 5.50 18.30
CA GLY A 272 -6.39 4.86 17.73
C GLY A 272 -6.05 5.37 16.32
N LEU A 273 -7.07 5.64 15.51
CA LEU A 273 -6.90 6.25 14.18
C LEU A 273 -6.35 7.67 14.29
N LYS A 274 -6.96 8.51 15.15
CA LYS A 274 -6.53 9.90 15.37
C LYS A 274 -5.05 9.93 15.78
N LEU A 275 -4.62 9.05 16.69
CA LEU A 275 -3.23 8.90 17.12
C LEU A 275 -2.28 8.49 15.98
N LYS A 276 -2.62 7.46 15.19
CA LYS A 276 -1.74 7.04 14.08
C LYS A 276 -1.62 8.10 12.97
N MET A 277 -2.68 8.88 12.74
CA MET A 277 -2.66 9.98 11.77
C MET A 277 -1.76 11.14 12.21
N ILE A 278 -1.75 11.43 13.51
CA ILE A 278 -0.78 12.35 14.13
C ILE A 278 0.64 11.82 13.88
N GLU A 279 0.88 10.54 14.11
CA GLU A 279 2.19 9.91 13.93
C GLU A 279 2.70 9.99 12.46
N VAL A 280 1.83 9.71 11.47
CA VAL A 280 2.18 9.86 10.04
C VAL A 280 2.61 11.30 9.74
N THR A 281 1.84 12.27 10.24
CA THR A 281 2.11 13.68 9.99
C THR A 281 3.39 14.14 10.69
N ALA A 282 3.59 13.73 11.94
CA ALA A 282 4.79 14.03 12.73
C ALA A 282 6.05 13.47 12.06
N LYS A 283 5.98 12.26 11.49
CA LYS A 283 7.09 11.63 10.78
C LYS A 283 7.42 12.31 9.45
N MET A 284 6.43 12.88 8.77
CA MET A 284 6.58 13.48 7.45
C MET A 284 7.40 14.77 7.47
N ARG A 285 7.21 15.64 8.48
CA ARG A 285 7.81 16.99 8.45
C ARG A 285 9.35 17.00 8.54
N PRO A 286 10.01 16.27 9.46
CA PRO A 286 11.48 16.22 9.50
C PRO A 286 12.09 15.71 8.18
N LEU A 287 11.40 14.80 7.50
CA LEU A 287 11.83 14.26 6.19
C LEU A 287 11.75 15.32 5.08
N LEU A 288 10.72 16.16 5.09
CA LEU A 288 10.57 17.27 4.15
C LEU A 288 11.59 18.38 4.43
N ASP A 289 11.81 18.73 5.69
CA ASP A 289 12.78 19.76 6.09
C ASP A 289 14.21 19.34 5.70
N SER A 290 14.55 18.06 5.87
CA SER A 290 15.83 17.49 5.42
C SER A 290 16.01 17.61 3.90
N LYS A 291 14.97 17.29 3.12
CA LYS A 291 15.01 17.39 1.65
C LYS A 291 15.07 18.83 1.14
N CYS A 292 14.32 19.76 1.73
CA CYS A 292 14.38 21.19 1.39
C CYS A 292 15.76 21.81 1.65
N ASN A 293 16.47 21.35 2.68
CA ASN A 293 17.83 21.83 2.97
C ASN A 293 18.88 21.27 1.99
N GLY A 294 18.61 20.11 1.36
CA GLY A 294 19.51 19.45 0.41
C GLY A 294 19.26 19.81 -1.06
N ASP A 295 18.04 20.19 -1.44
CA ASP A 295 17.65 20.54 -2.82
C ASP A 295 16.83 21.84 -2.87
N SER A 296 17.47 22.94 -3.30
CA SER A 296 16.82 24.25 -3.47
C SER A 296 15.79 24.31 -4.61
N SER A 297 15.72 23.27 -5.45
CA SER A 297 14.74 23.10 -6.52
C SER A 297 13.48 22.35 -6.06
N PHE A 298 13.36 21.97 -4.78
CA PHE A 298 12.18 21.30 -4.22
C PHE A 298 11.18 22.33 -3.65
N PRO A 299 10.13 22.75 -4.39
CA PRO A 299 9.23 23.82 -3.96
C PRO A 299 8.16 23.37 -2.95
N TYR A 300 8.10 22.07 -2.63
CA TYR A 300 7.08 21.48 -1.77
C TYR A 300 7.54 21.52 -0.31
N LYS A 301 7.64 22.73 0.22
CA LYS A 301 7.71 22.93 1.67
C LYS A 301 6.29 22.78 2.23
N MET A 302 6.12 22.19 3.41
CA MET A 302 4.91 22.48 4.18
C MET A 302 4.96 23.97 4.50
N ASP A 303 4.13 24.76 3.83
CA ASP A 303 4.05 26.18 4.19
C ASP A 303 3.59 26.34 5.63
N GLU A 304 3.85 27.52 6.19
CA GLU A 304 3.55 27.80 7.60
C GLU A 304 2.06 27.61 7.89
N ASP A 305 1.20 27.94 6.93
CA ASP A 305 -0.25 27.85 7.04
C ASP A 305 -0.73 26.39 7.12
N LEU A 306 -0.16 25.49 6.31
CA LEU A 306 -0.43 24.06 6.34
C LEU A 306 0.13 23.42 7.61
N CYS A 307 1.32 23.83 8.06
CA CYS A 307 1.89 23.39 9.35
C CYS A 307 0.95 23.74 10.50
N GLN A 308 0.53 25.00 10.59
CA GLN A 308 -0.36 25.50 11.64
C GLN A 308 -1.76 24.88 11.56
N SER A 309 -2.28 24.65 10.35
CA SER A 309 -3.57 23.98 10.16
C SER A 309 -3.54 22.56 10.70
N ILE A 310 -2.47 21.82 10.40
CA ILE A 310 -2.32 20.45 10.89
C ILE A 310 -1.99 20.44 12.39
N GLU A 311 -1.12 21.31 12.89
CA GLU A 311 -0.88 21.46 14.33
C GLU A 311 -2.17 21.78 15.07
N GLY A 312 -2.96 22.72 14.57
CA GLY A 312 -4.26 23.06 15.14
C GLY A 312 -5.24 21.88 15.14
N ALA A 313 -5.24 21.06 14.09
CA ALA A 313 -6.02 19.83 14.04
C ALA A 313 -5.52 18.83 15.09
N ILE A 314 -4.20 18.60 15.19
CA ILE A 314 -3.58 17.68 16.15
C ILE A 314 -3.83 18.14 17.60
N VAL A 315 -3.66 19.43 17.88
CA VAL A 315 -3.96 20.05 19.18
C VAL A 315 -5.44 19.87 19.52
N SER A 316 -6.34 20.13 18.58
CA SER A 316 -7.78 19.94 18.78
C SER A 316 -8.13 18.47 19.07
N LEU A 317 -7.49 17.54 18.36
CA LEU A 317 -7.64 16.09 18.58
C LEU A 317 -7.14 15.70 19.96
N ILE A 318 -5.95 16.16 20.37
CA ILE A 318 -5.41 15.87 21.71
C ILE A 318 -6.33 16.45 22.79
N LEU A 319 -6.82 17.67 22.63
CA LEU A 319 -7.66 18.32 23.64
C LEU A 319 -9.05 17.71 23.80
N ALA A 320 -9.50 16.91 22.84
CA ALA A 320 -10.72 16.13 22.92
C ALA A 320 -10.53 14.79 23.68
N LEU A 321 -9.29 14.35 23.96
CA LEU A 321 -9.00 13.09 24.67
C LEU A 321 -9.40 13.15 26.16
N PRO A 322 -9.60 11.99 26.82
CA PRO A 322 -9.56 11.91 28.28
C PRO A 322 -8.24 12.45 28.85
N SER A 323 -8.30 13.03 30.05
CA SER A 323 -7.14 13.72 30.66
C SER A 323 -5.91 12.83 30.87
N ASN A 324 -6.09 11.51 31.03
CA ASN A 324 -4.98 10.57 31.20
C ASN A 324 -4.27 10.30 29.87
N ASP A 325 -5.01 10.18 28.77
CA ASP A 325 -4.45 9.95 27.44
C ASP A 325 -3.74 11.20 26.94
N GLN A 326 -4.29 12.40 27.22
CA GLN A 326 -3.59 13.67 27.02
C GLN A 326 -2.23 13.67 27.74
N ALA A 327 -2.19 13.22 28.99
CA ALA A 327 -0.97 13.21 29.78
C ALA A 327 0.11 12.28 29.19
N ASN A 328 -0.28 11.10 28.71
CA ASN A 328 0.64 10.15 28.09
C ASN A 328 1.25 10.73 26.81
N ILE A 329 0.42 11.25 25.91
CA ILE A 329 0.87 11.81 24.61
C ILE A 329 1.78 13.03 24.83
N LEU A 330 1.40 13.92 25.75
CA LEU A 330 2.19 15.10 26.07
C LEU A 330 3.51 14.72 26.75
N ALA A 331 3.54 13.66 27.56
CA ALA A 331 4.77 13.14 28.15
C ALA A 331 5.71 12.57 27.09
N ASP A 332 5.19 11.77 26.15
CA ASP A 332 5.98 11.23 25.04
C ASP A 332 6.53 12.36 24.15
N TRP A 333 5.71 13.37 23.85
CA TRP A 333 6.13 14.57 23.11
C TRP A 333 7.26 15.34 23.79
N MET A 334 7.18 15.52 25.12
CA MET A 334 8.23 16.21 25.90
C MET A 334 9.55 15.42 25.94
N ASN A 335 9.49 14.10 25.79
CA ASN A 335 10.66 13.22 25.86
C ASN A 335 11.30 12.95 24.48
N ALA A 336 10.72 13.46 23.39
CA ALA A 336 11.27 13.28 22.04
C ALA A 336 12.52 14.17 21.85
N ASP A 337 13.63 13.57 21.39
CA ASP A 337 14.96 14.19 21.31
C ASP A 337 15.07 15.39 20.32
N GLN A 338 14.00 15.71 19.58
CA GLN A 338 13.87 16.92 18.76
C GLN A 338 12.42 17.42 18.73
N VAL A 339 12.04 18.31 19.64
CA VAL A 339 10.73 18.98 19.58
C VAL A 339 10.79 20.05 18.50
N THR A 340 10.34 19.71 17.28
CA THR A 340 10.15 20.67 16.19
C THR A 340 8.75 20.61 15.59
N TYR A 341 8.05 19.47 15.69
CA TYR A 341 6.69 19.28 15.16
C TYR A 341 6.01 17.96 15.58
N PRO A 342 4.66 17.93 15.70
CA PRO A 342 3.80 19.09 15.82
C PRO A 342 4.12 19.89 17.09
N ASP A 343 4.01 21.21 17.05
CA ASP A 343 4.05 22.00 18.28
C ASP A 343 2.77 21.73 19.09
N LEU A 344 2.92 21.01 20.21
CA LEU A 344 1.82 20.69 21.11
C LEU A 344 1.76 21.63 22.32
N SER A 345 2.47 22.76 22.29
CA SER A 345 2.51 23.73 23.38
C SER A 345 1.12 24.22 23.77
N GLU A 346 0.25 24.51 22.78
CA GLU A 346 -1.14 24.90 23.05
C GLU A 346 -1.92 23.79 23.77
N ALA A 347 -1.82 22.55 23.27
CA ALA A 347 -2.48 21.41 23.90
C ALA A 347 -1.99 21.20 25.36
N PHE A 348 -0.68 21.34 25.56
CA PHE A 348 -0.04 21.23 26.86
C PHE A 348 -0.51 22.32 27.85
N GLU A 349 -0.57 23.58 27.40
CA GLU A 349 -1.03 24.70 28.20
C GLU A 349 -2.48 24.52 28.65
N VAL A 350 -3.36 24.13 27.72
CA VAL A 350 -4.78 23.89 28.01
C VAL A 350 -4.95 22.70 28.96
N TRP A 351 -4.22 21.60 28.75
CA TRP A 351 -4.22 20.45 29.68
C TRP A 351 -3.76 20.86 31.08
N CYS A 352 -2.66 21.62 31.19
CA CYS A 352 -2.16 22.15 32.45
C CYS A 352 -3.19 23.04 33.16
N TYR A 353 -3.87 23.91 32.41
CA TYR A 353 -4.91 24.79 32.93
C TYR A 353 -6.10 23.98 33.47
N ARG A 354 -6.60 23.00 32.69
CA ARG A 354 -7.72 22.12 33.09
C ARG A 354 -7.38 21.33 34.35
N THR A 355 -6.17 20.78 34.43
CA THR A 355 -5.68 20.02 35.59
C THR A 355 -5.52 20.91 36.84
N LYS A 356 -4.94 22.11 36.71
CA LYS A 356 -4.85 23.08 37.81
C LYS A 356 -6.23 23.53 38.30
N SER A 357 -7.19 23.70 37.40
CA SER A 357 -8.57 24.07 37.73
C SER A 357 -9.32 22.92 38.44
N ALA A 358 -9.15 21.68 37.97
CA ALA A 358 -9.70 20.50 38.64
C ALA A 358 -9.15 20.32 40.06
N LYS A 359 -7.84 20.51 40.25
CA LYS A 359 -7.20 20.46 41.58
C LYS A 359 -7.77 21.51 42.53
N ARG A 360 -7.99 22.74 42.07
CA ARG A 360 -8.60 23.81 42.91
C ARG A 360 -10.00 23.43 43.39
N ARG A 361 -10.84 22.92 42.49
CA ARG A 361 -12.20 22.45 42.84
C ARG A 361 -12.18 21.33 43.90
N LEU A 362 -11.29 20.35 43.75
CA LEU A 362 -11.13 19.27 44.73
C LEU A 362 -10.70 19.79 46.12
N VAL A 363 -9.80 20.76 46.17
CA VAL A 363 -9.37 21.36 47.44
C VAL A 363 -10.50 22.16 48.08
N GLU A 364 -11.25 22.94 47.30
CA GLU A 364 -12.42 23.70 47.79
C GLU A 364 -13.53 22.77 48.31
N ASP A 365 -13.78 21.63 47.65
CA ASP A 365 -14.74 20.63 48.10
C ASP A 365 -14.27 19.91 49.38
N LEU A 366 -12.97 19.59 49.50
CA LEU A 366 -12.39 19.02 50.72
C LEU A 366 -12.46 20.00 51.90
N ASP A 367 -12.21 21.29 51.67
CA ASP A 367 -12.34 22.33 52.69
C ASP A 367 -13.79 22.51 53.13
N ARG A 368 -14.76 22.38 52.21
CA ARG A 368 -16.20 22.37 52.52
C ARG A 368 -16.65 21.14 53.30
N VAL A 369 -16.14 19.95 52.97
CA VAL A 369 -16.47 18.71 53.69
C VAL A 369 -15.78 18.65 55.06
N GLY A 370 -14.55 19.14 55.16
CA GLY A 370 -13.81 19.29 56.42
C GLY A 370 -14.45 20.30 57.38
N SER A 371 -14.98 21.41 56.85
CA SER A 371 -15.75 22.37 57.65
C SER A 371 -17.14 21.84 58.03
N SER A 372 -17.83 21.10 57.16
CA SER A 372 -19.13 20.49 57.49
C SER A 372 -19.04 19.36 58.52
N SER A 373 -17.96 18.58 58.52
CA SER A 373 -17.71 17.52 59.53
C SER A 373 -17.24 18.06 60.89
N ALA A 374 -16.72 19.29 60.94
CA ALA A 374 -16.40 19.97 62.20
C ALA A 374 -17.63 20.52 62.93
N PHE A 375 -18.74 20.77 62.23
CA PHE A 375 -19.99 21.24 62.84
C PHE A 375 -20.84 20.11 63.43
N ASP A 376 -20.67 18.85 62.99
CA ASP A 376 -21.49 17.70 63.43
C ASP A 376 -20.99 16.96 64.69
N LEU A 377 -19.92 17.44 65.34
CA LEU A 377 -19.41 16.91 66.62
C LEU A 377 -19.73 17.81 67.84
N SER A 378 -20.69 18.74 67.70
CA SER A 378 -21.02 19.73 68.74
C SER A 378 -22.49 19.75 69.16
N LEU A 379 -23.13 18.58 69.27
CA LEU A 379 -24.48 18.43 69.84
C LEU A 379 -24.55 17.35 70.91
#